data_AF-A0A8K0CYJ3-F1
#
_entry.id   AF-A0A8K0CYJ3-F1
#
_cell.length_a   1.000
_cell.length_b   1.000
_cell.length_c   1.000
_cell.angle_alpha   90.00
_cell.angle_beta   90.00
_cell.angle_gamma   90.00
#
_symmetry.space_group_name_H-M   'P 1'
#
loop_
_entity.id
_entity.type
_entity.pdbx_description
1 polymer ?
#
loop_
_entity_poly.entity_id
_entity_poly.type
_entity_poly.pdbx_seq_one_letter_code
_entity_poly.pdbx_strand_id
1 'polypeptide(L)'
;MEEFPWMAALYYTKQDGSGGEFKCGGTMISNRYVLTAARCLNVPGFDLTAVRFGEWKFSANKDCIRDTELIEEVCTEPVVDVKIEEKIAHVYYNSTSGSNDIALLRLESKIQFSEYIRPICLPPSGLKSPTPGSLMTATGWGLSETGNFPI
;
A
#
# COMPACT_ATOMS: atom_id res chain seq x y z
N MET A 1 -6.41 9.27 10.68
CA MET A 1 -5.16 8.47 10.75
C MET A 1 -5.43 6.97 10.63
N GLU A 2 -6.65 6.48 10.84
CA GLU A 2 -6.99 5.05 10.93
C GLU A 2 -8.09 4.56 9.94
N GLU A 3 -8.46 5.40 8.98
CA GLU A 3 -9.64 5.13 8.13
C GLU A 3 -9.42 3.94 7.18
N PHE A 4 -8.18 3.78 6.67
CA PHE A 4 -7.81 2.72 5.72
C PHE A 4 -6.51 2.00 6.14
N PRO A 5 -6.53 1.25 7.24
CA PRO A 5 -5.33 0.68 7.88
C PRO A 5 -4.74 -0.55 7.14
N TRP A 6 -5.38 -0.97 6.06
CA TRP A 6 -4.85 -1.99 5.13
C TRP A 6 -4.00 -1.37 4.02
N MET A 7 -3.91 -0.05 3.93
CA MET A 7 -3.13 0.61 2.90
C MET A 7 -1.65 0.28 3.05
N ALA A 8 -1.04 -0.11 1.94
CA ALA A 8 0.37 -0.48 1.87
C ALA A 8 1.07 0.37 0.83
N ALA A 9 2.20 0.95 1.20
CA ALA A 9 3.01 1.76 0.31
C ALA A 9 4.22 0.95 -0.21
N LEU A 10 4.32 0.71 -1.52
CA LEU A 10 5.43 -0.05 -2.10
C LEU A 10 6.61 0.88 -2.40
N TYR A 11 7.73 0.60 -1.74
CA TYR A 11 8.97 1.36 -1.87
C TYR A 11 9.96 0.69 -2.81
N TYR A 12 10.56 1.54 -3.63
CA TYR A 12 11.48 1.14 -4.68
C TYR A 12 12.82 1.83 -4.48
N THR A 13 13.92 1.12 -4.69
CA THR A 13 15.26 1.71 -4.77
C THR A 13 15.63 1.88 -6.23
N LYS A 14 16.23 3.02 -6.58
CA LYS A 14 16.77 3.23 -7.92
C LYS A 14 17.99 2.35 -8.14
N GLN A 15 18.07 1.73 -9.31
CA GLN A 15 19.19 0.86 -9.68
C GLN A 15 20.53 1.61 -9.81
N ASP A 16 20.48 2.93 -10.01
CA ASP A 16 21.64 3.82 -10.02
C ASP A 16 22.17 4.20 -8.62
N GLY A 17 21.49 3.76 -7.56
CA GLY A 17 21.86 4.03 -6.17
C GLY A 17 21.51 5.44 -5.66
N SER A 18 20.81 6.27 -6.45
CA SER A 18 20.49 7.67 -6.08
C SER A 18 19.35 7.82 -5.05
N GLY A 19 18.93 6.73 -4.41
CA GLY A 19 17.91 6.71 -3.36
C GLY A 19 16.70 5.85 -3.69
N GLY A 20 15.64 6.00 -2.91
CA GLY A 20 14.39 5.26 -3.09
C GLY A 20 13.15 6.14 -2.96
N GLU A 21 12.05 5.68 -3.54
CA GLU A 21 10.77 6.37 -3.56
C GLU A 21 9.61 5.38 -3.59
N PHE A 22 8.45 5.82 -3.11
CA PHE A 22 7.19 5.12 -3.30
C PHE A 22 6.69 5.31 -4.74
N LYS A 23 6.16 4.25 -5.36
CA LYS A 23 5.57 4.33 -6.71
C LYS A 23 4.23 3.64 -6.91
N CYS A 24 3.89 2.67 -6.06
CA CYS A 24 2.68 1.85 -6.24
C CYS A 24 2.01 1.59 -4.90
N GLY A 25 0.67 1.58 -4.90
CA GLY A 25 -0.10 1.11 -3.76
C GLY A 25 -0.17 -0.41 -3.68
N GLY A 26 -0.54 -0.89 -2.50
CA GLY A 26 -0.93 -2.26 -2.23
C GLY A 26 -1.95 -2.32 -1.10
N THR A 27 -2.41 -3.51 -0.79
CA THR A 27 -3.41 -3.76 0.24
C THR A 27 -3.02 -4.95 1.09
N MET A 28 -2.91 -4.76 2.40
CA MET A 28 -2.68 -5.85 3.34
C MET A 28 -3.90 -6.78 3.36
N ILE A 29 -3.67 -8.06 3.11
CA ILE A 29 -4.72 -9.11 3.18
C ILE A 29 -4.45 -10.13 4.29
N SER A 30 -3.25 -10.11 4.88
CA SER A 30 -2.89 -10.86 6.09
C SER A 30 -1.64 -10.25 6.73
N ASN A 31 -1.20 -10.78 7.87
CA ASN A 31 0.04 -10.34 8.53
C ASN A 31 1.33 -10.66 7.77
N ARG A 32 1.27 -11.33 6.61
CA ARG A 32 2.44 -11.66 5.79
C ARG A 32 2.26 -11.44 4.29
N TYR A 33 1.06 -11.02 3.86
CA TYR A 33 0.76 -10.88 2.44
C TYR A 33 0.12 -9.54 2.12
N VAL A 34 0.61 -8.95 1.04
CA VAL A 34 0.08 -7.73 0.42
C VAL A 34 -0.37 -8.08 -1.00
N LEU A 35 -1.60 -7.68 -1.33
CA LEU A 35 -2.15 -7.71 -2.67
C LEU A 35 -1.75 -6.43 -3.42
N THR A 36 -1.31 -6.55 -4.65
CA THR A 36 -0.97 -5.41 -5.51
C THR A 36 -1.21 -5.76 -6.98
N ALA A 37 -0.90 -4.83 -7.89
CA ALA A 37 -0.92 -5.06 -9.33
C ALA A 37 0.37 -5.76 -9.78
N ALA A 38 0.28 -6.68 -10.73
CA ALA A 38 1.45 -7.37 -11.28
C ALA A 38 2.42 -6.40 -11.97
N ARG A 39 1.90 -5.34 -12.60
CA ARG A 39 2.72 -4.28 -13.19
C ARG A 39 3.62 -3.57 -12.17
N CYS A 40 3.24 -3.53 -10.89
CA CYS A 40 4.03 -2.88 -9.84
C CYS A 40 5.27 -3.68 -9.45
N LEU A 41 5.36 -4.98 -9.80
CA LEU A 41 6.52 -5.79 -9.44
C LEU A 41 7.80 -5.40 -10.21
N ASN A 42 7.64 -4.85 -11.42
CA ASN A 42 8.73 -4.53 -12.34
C ASN A 42 8.56 -3.10 -12.87
N VAL A 43 9.15 -2.14 -12.17
CA VAL A 43 9.19 -0.74 -12.61
C VAL A 43 10.56 -0.45 -13.24
N PRO A 44 10.65 0.02 -14.51
CA PRO A 44 11.93 0.21 -15.18
C PRO A 44 12.90 1.13 -14.43
N GLY A 45 14.10 0.66 -14.11
CA GLY A 45 15.12 1.40 -13.36
C GLY A 45 14.97 1.36 -11.83
N PHE A 46 14.02 0.58 -11.32
CA PHE A 46 13.64 0.55 -9.92
C PHE A 46 13.46 -0.89 -9.41
N ASP A 47 14.04 -1.18 -8.25
CA ASP A 47 13.85 -2.44 -7.55
C ASP A 47 12.84 -2.26 -6.42
N LEU A 48 11.72 -2.97 -6.48
CA LEU A 48 10.77 -3.06 -5.38
C LEU A 48 11.43 -3.79 -4.19
N THR A 49 11.67 -3.09 -3.09
CA THR A 49 12.50 -3.57 -1.97
C THR A 49 11.76 -3.69 -0.64
N ALA A 50 10.78 -2.83 -0.39
CA ALA A 50 10.06 -2.81 0.88
C ALA A 50 8.59 -2.43 0.70
N VAL A 51 7.81 -2.76 1.72
CA VAL A 51 6.44 -2.29 1.89
C VAL A 51 6.33 -1.53 3.22
N ARG A 52 5.75 -0.34 3.17
CA ARG A 52 5.47 0.51 4.32
C ARG A 52 4.00 0.43 4.73
N PHE A 53 3.76 0.37 6.04
CA PHE A 53 2.43 0.35 6.66
C PHE A 53 2.29 1.44 7.73
N GLY A 54 1.05 1.80 8.06
CA GLY A 54 0.75 2.83 9.06
C GLY A 54 1.10 4.25 8.62
N GLU A 55 1.34 4.45 7.32
CA GLU A 55 1.67 5.74 6.73
C GLU A 55 0.40 6.58 6.53
N TRP A 56 0.47 7.88 6.82
CA TRP A 56 -0.57 8.84 6.46
C TRP A 56 0.02 10.06 5.76
N LYS A 57 1.10 10.67 6.30
CA LYS A 57 1.85 11.74 5.64
C LYS A 57 3.34 11.42 5.53
N PHE A 58 3.83 11.33 4.30
CA PHE A 58 5.23 11.03 4.00
C PHE A 58 6.23 12.09 4.49
N SER A 59 5.77 13.28 4.90
CA SER A 59 6.59 14.32 5.52
C SER A 59 7.07 13.99 6.94
N ALA A 60 6.51 12.98 7.62
CA ALA A 60 6.90 12.63 8.98
C ALA A 60 6.88 11.10 9.22
N ASN A 61 7.82 10.60 10.05
CA ASN A 61 7.82 9.18 10.46
C ASN A 61 6.71 8.84 11.48
N LYS A 62 6.09 9.88 12.07
CA LYS A 62 5.04 9.79 13.07
C LYS A 62 4.04 10.89 12.78
N ASP A 63 2.79 10.51 12.61
CA ASP A 63 1.72 11.41 12.30
C ASP A 63 1.03 11.89 13.57
N CYS A 64 0.95 13.22 13.75
CA CYS A 64 0.33 13.84 14.91
C CYS A 64 -0.74 14.84 14.46
N ILE A 65 -1.87 14.84 15.15
CA ILE A 65 -2.92 15.85 15.02
C ILE A 65 -3.04 16.57 16.35
N ARG A 66 -3.05 17.90 16.30
CA ARG A 66 -3.52 18.72 17.43
C ARG A 66 -5.04 18.73 17.38
N ASP A 67 -5.65 18.01 18.30
CA ASP A 67 -7.08 18.16 18.54
C ASP A 67 -7.31 19.58 19.08
N THR A 68 -8.25 20.32 18.50
CA THR A 68 -8.57 21.67 18.97
C THR A 68 -9.39 21.67 20.25
N GLU A 69 -9.94 20.52 20.65
CA GLU A 69 -10.75 20.34 21.86
C GLU A 69 -9.98 19.66 23.01
N LEU A 70 -8.96 18.86 22.70
CA LEU A 70 -8.07 18.25 23.70
C LEU A 70 -6.74 19.01 23.76
N ILE A 71 -6.28 19.34 24.96
CA ILE A 71 -5.01 20.07 25.20
C ILE A 71 -3.77 19.23 24.77
N GLU A 72 -3.98 17.99 24.32
CA GLU A 72 -2.93 17.00 24.05
C GLU A 72 -2.82 16.66 22.55
N GLU A 73 -1.58 16.42 22.12
CA GLU A 73 -1.26 15.98 20.76
C GLU A 73 -1.49 14.46 20.65
N VAL A 74 -2.39 14.06 19.75
CA VAL A 74 -2.65 12.65 19.46
C VAL A 74 -1.81 12.23 18.27
N CYS A 75 -0.99 11.20 18.45
CA CYS A 75 -0.11 10.71 17.40
C CYS A 75 -0.26 9.21 17.17
N THR A 76 0.01 8.78 15.94
CA THR A 76 0.06 7.36 15.56
C THR A 76 1.30 6.65 16.12
N GLU A 77 1.27 5.32 16.04
CA GLU A 77 2.49 4.52 16.05
C GLU A 77 3.38 4.88 14.83
N PRO A 78 4.70 4.67 14.93
CA PRO A 78 5.59 4.87 13.79
C PRO A 78 5.24 3.95 12.62
N VAL A 79 5.55 4.42 11.40
CA VAL A 79 5.44 3.59 10.19
C VAL A 79 6.29 2.33 10.29
N VAL A 80 5.82 1.25 9.67
CA VAL A 80 6.51 -0.04 9.67
C VAL A 80 6.95 -0.39 8.25
N ASP A 81 8.27 -0.44 8.04
CA ASP A 81 8.89 -0.88 6.79
C ASP A 81 9.27 -2.37 6.87
N VAL A 82 8.81 -3.17 5.91
CA VAL A 82 9.09 -4.61 5.84
C VAL A 82 9.62 -4.98 4.47
N LYS A 83 10.73 -5.74 4.45
CA LYS A 83 11.31 -6.27 3.21
C LYS A 83 10.43 -7.34 2.59
N ILE A 84 10.64 -7.57 1.30
CA ILE A 84 9.88 -8.54 0.50
C ILE A 84 10.71 -9.82 0.37
N GLU A 85 10.12 -10.94 0.79
CA GLU A 85 10.68 -12.29 0.63
C GLU A 85 10.43 -12.80 -0.80
N GLU A 86 9.22 -12.60 -1.32
CA GLU A 86 8.80 -13.17 -2.60
C GLU A 86 7.81 -12.24 -3.32
N LYS A 87 7.97 -12.14 -4.65
CA LYS A 87 7.09 -11.41 -5.56
C LYS A 87 6.38 -12.42 -6.47
N ILE A 88 5.07 -12.55 -6.33
CA ILE A 88 4.28 -13.61 -6.97
C ILE A 88 3.28 -12.94 -7.92
N ALA A 89 3.64 -12.83 -9.20
CA ALA A 89 2.71 -12.39 -10.24
C ALA A 89 1.69 -13.49 -10.55
N HIS A 90 0.48 -13.11 -10.95
CA HIS A 90 -0.44 -14.06 -11.54
C HIS A 90 0.17 -14.71 -12.78
N VAL A 91 0.09 -16.04 -12.88
CA VAL A 91 0.76 -16.84 -13.95
C VAL A 91 0.33 -16.46 -15.37
N TYR A 92 -0.86 -15.90 -15.52
CA TYR A 92 -1.40 -15.42 -16.80
C TYR A 92 -1.34 -13.90 -16.96
N TYR A 93 -0.54 -13.19 -16.15
CA TYR A 93 -0.34 -11.75 -16.33
C TYR A 93 0.28 -11.47 -17.71
N ASN A 94 -0.29 -10.52 -18.43
CA ASN A 94 0.19 -10.07 -19.72
C ASN A 94 0.40 -8.55 -19.69
N SER A 95 1.65 -8.11 -19.81
CA SER A 95 2.02 -6.69 -19.76
C SER A 95 1.59 -5.89 -20.99
N THR A 96 1.33 -6.55 -22.12
CA THR A 96 0.88 -5.89 -23.36
C THR A 96 -0.62 -5.59 -23.32
N SER A 97 -1.44 -6.56 -22.90
CA SER A 97 -2.89 -6.36 -22.79
C SER A 97 -3.33 -5.77 -21.46
N GLY A 98 -2.50 -5.86 -20.42
CA GLY A 98 -2.85 -5.53 -19.03
C GLY A 98 -3.77 -6.56 -18.36
N SER A 99 -3.98 -7.73 -18.97
CA SER A 99 -4.87 -8.76 -18.41
C SER A 99 -4.22 -9.49 -17.23
N ASN A 100 -5.04 -9.89 -16.26
CA ASN A 100 -4.62 -10.57 -15.02
C ASN A 100 -3.57 -9.78 -14.24
N ASP A 101 -3.73 -8.46 -14.18
CA ASP A 101 -2.84 -7.55 -13.47
C ASP A 101 -3.05 -7.58 -11.95
N ILE A 102 -2.63 -8.69 -11.35
CA ILE A 102 -2.75 -8.98 -9.92
C ILE A 102 -1.53 -9.76 -9.45
N ALA A 103 -1.05 -9.43 -8.25
CA ALA A 103 0.12 -10.05 -7.66
C ALA A 103 0.04 -10.08 -6.13
N LEU A 104 0.79 -11.00 -5.54
CA LEU A 104 1.03 -11.08 -4.11
C LEU A 104 2.49 -10.75 -3.80
N LEU A 105 2.69 -10.00 -2.73
CA LEU A 105 3.99 -9.84 -2.07
C LEU A 105 3.95 -10.63 -0.78
N ARG A 106 4.90 -11.55 -0.61
CA ARG A 106 5.15 -12.21 0.67
C ARG A 106 6.21 -11.42 1.43
N LEU A 107 5.89 -11.04 2.66
CA LEU A 107 6.76 -10.25 3.52
C LEU A 107 7.81 -11.15 4.22
N GLU A 108 9.02 -10.63 4.39
CA GLU A 108 10.15 -11.30 5.06
C GLU A 108 9.83 -11.62 6.53
N SER A 109 9.05 -10.76 7.19
CA SER A 109 8.58 -10.95 8.55
C SER A 109 7.07 -10.76 8.68
N LYS A 110 6.49 -11.33 9.74
CA LYS A 110 5.08 -11.10 10.09
C LYS A 110 4.94 -9.73 10.73
N ILE A 111 3.85 -9.04 10.40
CA ILE A 111 3.47 -7.75 10.99
C ILE A 111 2.54 -8.00 12.17
N GLN A 112 2.77 -7.29 13.27
CA GLN A 112 1.81 -7.21 14.37
C GLN A 112 0.70 -6.22 14.00
N PHE A 113 -0.56 -6.62 14.19
CA PHE A 113 -1.68 -5.73 13.93
C PHE A 113 -1.83 -4.70 15.04
N SER A 114 -2.24 -3.50 14.65
CA SER A 114 -2.57 -2.40 15.54
C SER A 114 -3.81 -1.66 15.02
N GLU A 115 -4.17 -0.57 15.67
CA GLU A 115 -5.26 0.31 15.23
C GLU A 115 -5.02 0.87 13.83
N TYR A 116 -3.75 1.13 13.48
CA TYR A 116 -3.34 1.75 12.21
C TYR A 116 -2.88 0.73 11.15
N ILE A 117 -2.73 -0.55 11.53
CA ILE A 117 -2.25 -1.61 10.64
C ILE A 117 -3.10 -2.87 10.82
N ARG A 118 -4.00 -3.14 9.88
CA ARG A 118 -4.84 -4.35 9.87
C ARG A 118 -5.27 -4.73 8.44
N PRO A 119 -5.51 -6.02 8.15
CA PRO A 119 -5.85 -6.46 6.81
C PRO A 119 -7.28 -6.08 6.40
N ILE A 120 -7.51 -5.97 5.09
CA ILE A 120 -8.87 -5.90 4.53
C ILE A 120 -9.45 -7.31 4.35
N CYS A 121 -10.78 -7.41 4.30
CA CYS A 121 -11.48 -8.61 3.86
C CYS A 121 -11.38 -8.79 2.34
N LEU A 122 -11.17 -10.03 1.89
CA LEU A 122 -11.36 -10.41 0.49
C LEU A 122 -12.83 -10.79 0.23
N PRO A 123 -13.34 -10.56 -0.98
CA PRO A 123 -14.69 -10.99 -1.33
C PRO A 123 -14.77 -12.53 -1.26
N PRO A 124 -15.84 -13.09 -0.64
CA PRO A 124 -16.03 -14.53 -0.61
C PRO A 124 -16.27 -15.08 -2.03
N SER A 125 -15.93 -16.35 -2.22
CA SER A 125 -16.17 -17.03 -3.50
C SER A 125 -17.65 -16.97 -3.88
N GLY A 126 -17.92 -16.61 -5.13
CA GLY A 126 -19.29 -16.48 -5.65
C GLY A 126 -19.98 -15.14 -5.35
N LEU A 127 -19.32 -14.20 -4.66
CA LEU A 127 -19.81 -12.83 -4.58
C LEU A 127 -19.93 -12.25 -6.01
N LYS A 128 -21.12 -11.76 -6.36
CA LYS A 128 -21.34 -11.11 -7.64
C LYS A 128 -20.56 -9.80 -7.70
N SER A 129 -20.05 -9.46 -8.87
CA SER A 129 -19.42 -8.17 -9.11
C SER A 129 -20.40 -7.04 -8.81
N PRO A 130 -19.90 -5.88 -8.31
CA PRO A 130 -20.71 -4.69 -8.14
C PRO A 130 -21.43 -4.32 -9.46
N THR A 131 -22.70 -3.93 -9.36
CA THR A 131 -23.46 -3.47 -10.52
C THR A 131 -23.09 -2.03 -10.87
N PRO A 132 -23.27 -1.59 -12.13
CA PRO A 132 -23.10 -0.18 -12.49
C PRO A 132 -23.90 0.74 -11.55
N GLY A 133 -23.26 1.81 -11.07
CA GLY A 133 -23.84 2.73 -10.08
C GLY A 133 -23.61 2.36 -8.61
N SER A 134 -22.96 1.22 -8.32
CA SER A 134 -22.54 0.90 -6.95
C SER A 134 -21.49 1.90 -6.46
N LEU A 135 -21.72 2.49 -5.29
CA LEU A 135 -20.75 3.39 -4.65
C LEU A 135 -19.59 2.59 -4.10
N MET A 136 -18.36 3.03 -4.40
CA MET A 136 -17.12 2.42 -3.93
C MET A 136 -16.13 3.52 -3.54
N THR A 137 -15.28 3.21 -2.56
CA THR A 137 -14.23 4.12 -2.11
C THR A 137 -12.89 3.66 -2.68
N ALA A 138 -12.14 4.60 -3.27
CA ALA A 138 -10.77 4.39 -3.71
C ALA A 138 -9.83 5.27 -2.87
N THR A 139 -8.70 4.69 -2.45
CA THR A 139 -7.78 5.32 -1.49
C THR A 139 -6.35 5.15 -1.97
N GLY A 140 -5.49 6.15 -1.75
CA GLY A 140 -4.10 6.10 -2.17
C GLY A 140 -3.39 7.44 -2.11
N TRP A 141 -2.08 7.40 -2.35
CA TRP A 141 -1.19 8.56 -2.39
C TRP A 141 -0.72 8.89 -3.81
N GLY A 142 -1.50 8.46 -4.81
CA GLY A 142 -1.25 8.82 -6.20
C GLY A 142 -1.41 10.31 -6.44
N LEU A 143 -0.98 10.77 -7.61
CA LEU A 143 -1.14 12.16 -8.03
C LEU A 143 -2.60 12.60 -7.86
N SER A 144 -2.81 13.66 -7.08
CA SER A 144 -4.10 14.34 -7.04
C SER A 144 -4.37 15.02 -8.39
N GLU A 145 -5.61 15.45 -8.62
CA GLU A 145 -6.00 16.18 -9.85
C GLU A 145 -5.14 17.45 -10.10
N THR A 146 -4.48 17.97 -9.06
CA THR A 146 -3.56 19.13 -9.14
C THR A 146 -2.11 18.76 -9.43
N GLY A 147 -1.79 17.47 -9.62
CA GLY A 147 -0.45 16.98 -9.94
C GLY A 147 0.50 16.91 -8.75
N ASN A 148 0.00 17.09 -7.52
CA ASN A 148 0.80 17.01 -6.31
C ASN A 148 0.65 15.64 -5.63
N PHE A 149 1.77 15.11 -5.13
CA PHE A 149 1.77 14.01 -4.16
C PHE A 149 1.35 14.56 -2.78
N PRO A 150 0.62 13.79 -1.96
CA PRO A 150 0.40 14.15 -0.57
C PRO A 150 1.74 14.06 0.17
N ILE A 151 2.34 15.23 0.44
CA ILE A 151 3.55 15.41 1.24
C ILE A 151 3.14 15.66 2.69
#